data_AF-A0A2E1GR72-F1
#
_entry.id   AF-A0A2E1GR72-F1
#
_cell.length_a   1.000
_cell.length_b   1.000
_cell.length_c   1.000
_cell.angle_alpha   90.00
_cell.angle_beta   90.00
_cell.angle_gamma   90.00
#
_symmetry.space_group_name_H-M   'P 1'
#
loop_
_entity.id
_entity.type
_entity.pdbx_description
1 polymer ?
#
loop_
_entity_poly.entity_id
_entity_poly.type
_entity_poly.pdbx_seq_one_letter_code
_entity_poly.pdbx_strand_id
1 'polypeptide(L)'
;MLFQIIKRIFLIVVFFIFSSCNSNSIDFIIINSNVNTFDSNYSVHSTIAIDNGIFIGIGGEGITKTYQSKNILDAKKMHIYPGLIDFKNSDPDIQKFKESLFLNGSKTIEVDKVADFVILDSDIMEIEGKNLSNVKLIAVFNKGRIVYDIFN
;
A
#
# COMPACT_ATOMS: atom_id res chain seq x y z
N MET A 1 -20.20 -2.12 -55.77
CA MET A 1 -18.91 -2.63 -55.25
C MET A 1 -18.25 -1.67 -54.26
N LEU A 2 -18.03 -0.40 -54.62
CA LEU A 2 -17.37 0.60 -53.76
C LEU A 2 -18.04 0.81 -52.38
N PHE A 3 -19.38 0.83 -52.33
CA PHE A 3 -20.14 0.98 -51.08
C PHE A 3 -19.96 -0.17 -50.09
N GLN A 4 -19.77 -1.41 -50.58
CA GLN A 4 -19.52 -2.57 -49.72
C GLN A 4 -18.10 -2.57 -49.14
N ILE A 5 -17.14 -2.00 -49.88
CA ILE A 5 -15.75 -1.83 -49.45
C ILE A 5 -15.68 -0.80 -48.31
N ILE A 6 -16.40 0.33 -48.43
CA ILE A 6 -16.46 1.37 -47.38
C ILE A 6 -17.11 0.82 -46.10
N LYS A 7 -18.17 0.01 -46.21
CA LYS A 7 -18.85 -0.60 -45.05
C LYS A 7 -17.96 -1.61 -44.31
N ARG A 8 -17.11 -2.35 -45.03
CA ARG A 8 -16.10 -3.26 -44.46
C ARG A 8 -14.96 -2.50 -43.77
N ILE A 9 -14.50 -1.40 -44.36
CA ILE A 9 -13.46 -0.54 -43.75
C ILE A 9 -13.99 0.11 -42.47
N PHE A 10 -15.22 0.63 -42.48
CA PHE A 10 -15.85 1.19 -41.29
C PHE A 10 -15.97 0.18 -40.14
N LEU A 11 -16.26 -1.09 -40.46
CA LEU A 11 -16.38 -2.16 -39.47
C LEU A 11 -15.02 -2.59 -38.86
N ILE A 12 -13.92 -2.43 -39.59
CA ILE A 12 -12.55 -2.69 -39.12
C ILE A 12 -12.02 -1.55 -38.23
N VAL A 13 -12.35 -0.30 -38.57
CA VAL A 13 -11.95 0.88 -37.77
C VAL A 13 -12.67 0.89 -36.41
N VAL A 14 -13.94 0.49 -36.36
CA VAL A 14 -14.70 0.37 -35.10
C VAL A 14 -14.15 -0.75 -34.19
N PHE A 15 -13.53 -1.78 -34.76
CA PHE A 15 -12.89 -2.87 -34.00
C PHE A 15 -11.56 -2.45 -33.35
N PHE A 16 -10.87 -1.46 -33.93
CA PHE A 16 -9.57 -0.97 -33.42
C PHE A 16 -9.67 0.02 -32.25
N ILE A 17 -10.89 0.45 -31.88
CA ILE A 17 -11.11 1.43 -30.81
C ILE A 17 -11.29 0.76 -29.44
N PHE A 18 -11.34 -0.57 -29.37
CA PHE A 18 -11.45 -1.28 -28.09
C PHE A 18 -10.08 -1.65 -27.51
N SER A 19 -9.73 -0.89 -26.45
CA SER A 19 -9.04 -1.38 -25.26
C SER A 19 -7.54 -1.67 -25.37
N SER A 20 -6.75 -0.62 -25.15
CA SER A 20 -5.46 -0.77 -24.47
C SER A 20 -5.54 -0.03 -23.14
N CYS A 21 -6.26 -0.62 -22.19
CA CYS A 21 -6.04 -0.33 -20.78
C CYS A 21 -4.84 -1.18 -20.36
N ASN A 22 -3.63 -0.66 -20.57
CA ASN A 22 -2.39 -1.28 -20.11
C ASN A 22 -2.23 -1.02 -18.62
N SER A 23 -3.13 -1.57 -17.80
CA SER A 23 -2.90 -1.57 -16.36
C SER A 23 -1.80 -2.56 -16.04
N ASN A 24 -0.75 -2.08 -15.40
CA ASN A 24 0.34 -2.94 -14.96
C ASN A 24 -0.18 -3.84 -13.83
N SER A 25 -0.08 -5.16 -14.01
CA SER A 25 -0.44 -6.13 -12.98
C SER A 25 0.65 -6.18 -11.92
N ILE A 26 0.29 -6.04 -10.65
CA ILE A 26 1.23 -5.92 -9.54
C ILE A 26 0.84 -6.81 -8.35
N ASP A 27 1.78 -7.05 -7.45
CA ASP A 27 1.60 -7.97 -6.32
C ASP A 27 0.49 -7.55 -5.34
N PHE A 28 0.47 -6.30 -4.90
CA PHE A 28 -0.51 -5.79 -3.92
C PHE A 28 -0.95 -4.35 -4.19
N ILE A 29 -2.21 -4.06 -3.89
CA ILE A 29 -2.70 -2.70 -3.67
C ILE A 29 -3.35 -2.66 -2.29
N ILE A 30 -2.96 -1.68 -1.46
CA ILE A 30 -3.61 -1.45 -0.16
C ILE A 30 -4.36 -0.14 -0.26
N ILE A 31 -5.67 -0.17 0.00
CA ILE A 31 -6.60 0.97 -0.14
C ILE A 31 -7.19 1.36 1.21
N ASN A 32 -7.84 2.53 1.24
CA ASN A 32 -8.62 3.00 2.38
C ASN A 32 -7.79 2.93 3.68
N SER A 33 -6.59 3.52 3.65
CA SER A 33 -5.64 3.54 4.78
C SER A 33 -5.32 4.98 5.19
N ASN A 34 -4.66 5.14 6.34
CA ASN A 34 -3.91 6.34 6.70
C ASN A 34 -2.41 6.00 6.61
N VAL A 35 -1.81 6.21 5.45
CA VAL A 35 -0.39 5.92 5.19
C VAL A 35 0.45 7.08 5.65
N ASN A 36 0.99 6.98 6.86
CA ASN A 36 1.92 7.95 7.41
C ASN A 36 3.31 7.71 6.81
N THR A 37 3.73 8.55 5.86
CA THR A 37 4.94 8.28 5.07
C THR A 37 6.24 8.55 5.81
N PHE A 38 6.20 9.45 6.79
CA PHE A 38 7.41 9.98 7.46
C PHE A 38 8.39 10.65 6.47
N ASP A 39 7.89 11.12 5.31
CA ASP A 39 8.66 12.00 4.45
C ASP A 39 8.89 13.37 5.11
N SER A 40 9.65 14.26 4.46
CA SER A 40 9.95 15.59 5.00
C SER A 40 8.72 16.47 5.24
N ASN A 41 7.58 16.12 4.63
CA ASN A 41 6.33 16.86 4.73
C ASN A 41 5.33 16.19 5.68
N TYR A 42 5.69 15.05 6.29
CA TYR A 42 4.81 14.19 7.08
C TYR A 42 3.49 13.89 6.34
N SER A 43 3.59 13.58 5.05
CA SER A 43 2.41 13.35 4.21
C SER A 43 1.62 12.12 4.66
N VAL A 44 0.28 12.22 4.53
CA VAL A 44 -0.65 11.11 4.78
C VAL A 44 -1.40 10.80 3.49
N HIS A 45 -1.37 9.53 3.11
CA HIS A 45 -1.96 9.02 1.87
C HIS A 45 -2.97 7.92 2.16
N SER A 46 -3.81 7.57 1.18
CA SER A 46 -4.87 6.58 1.36
C SER A 46 -4.68 5.29 0.60
N THR A 47 -3.67 5.23 -0.28
CA THR A 47 -3.41 4.06 -1.12
C THR A 47 -1.92 3.89 -1.38
N ILE A 48 -1.47 2.63 -1.36
CA ILE A 48 -0.14 2.22 -1.81
C ILE A 48 -0.22 1.04 -2.77
N ALA A 49 0.71 1.01 -3.71
CA ALA A 49 0.93 -0.06 -4.69
C ALA A 49 2.31 -0.66 -4.46
N ILE A 50 2.37 -1.99 -4.41
CA ILE A 50 3.58 -2.75 -4.11
C ILE A 50 3.77 -3.80 -5.19
N ASP A 51 4.99 -3.88 -5.71
CA ASP A 51 5.38 -4.88 -6.70
C ASP A 51 6.81 -5.33 -6.44
N ASN A 52 7.07 -6.64 -6.53
CA ASN A 52 8.40 -7.23 -6.32
C ASN A 52 9.08 -6.77 -5.02
N GLY A 53 8.28 -6.54 -3.98
CA GLY A 53 8.75 -6.10 -2.67
C GLY A 53 9.11 -4.62 -2.57
N ILE A 54 8.77 -3.81 -3.57
CA ILE A 54 9.06 -2.37 -3.65
C ILE A 54 7.76 -1.56 -3.69
N PHE A 55 7.74 -0.40 -3.04
CA PHE A 55 6.66 0.57 -3.25
C PHE A 55 6.79 1.19 -4.65
N ILE A 56 5.80 0.99 -5.50
CA ILE A 56 5.77 1.53 -6.86
C ILE A 56 4.75 2.66 -7.02
N GLY A 57 3.95 2.92 -5.99
CA GLY A 57 3.01 4.03 -5.95
C GLY A 57 2.52 4.33 -4.54
N ILE A 58 2.46 5.61 -4.19
CA ILE A 58 1.94 6.12 -2.92
C ILE A 58 1.07 7.33 -3.24
N GLY A 59 -0.14 7.40 -2.70
CA GLY A 59 -1.08 8.43 -3.09
C GLY A 59 -2.51 8.15 -2.66
N GLY A 60 -3.45 8.34 -3.58
CA GLY A 60 -4.87 8.11 -3.33
C GLY A 60 -5.51 7.20 -4.37
N GLU A 61 -6.83 7.36 -4.53
CA GLU A 61 -7.67 6.52 -5.40
C GLU A 61 -7.17 6.42 -6.85
N GLY A 62 -6.42 7.42 -7.34
CA GLY A 62 -5.79 7.41 -8.66
C GLY A 62 -4.88 6.21 -8.92
N ILE A 63 -4.27 5.62 -7.88
CA ILE A 63 -3.41 4.43 -8.01
C ILE A 63 -4.17 3.24 -8.61
N THR A 64 -5.43 3.06 -8.22
CA THR A 64 -6.28 1.95 -8.72
C THR A 64 -6.67 2.09 -10.20
N LYS A 65 -6.47 3.27 -10.80
CA LYS A 65 -6.65 3.51 -12.23
C LYS A 65 -5.40 3.16 -13.04
N THR A 66 -4.23 3.23 -12.40
CA THR A 66 -2.92 2.99 -13.03
C THR A 66 -2.50 1.53 -12.91
N TYR A 67 -2.76 0.90 -11.76
CA TYR A 67 -2.32 -0.45 -11.44
C TYR A 67 -3.51 -1.38 -11.19
N GLN A 68 -3.34 -2.65 -11.53
CA GLN A 68 -4.28 -3.72 -11.19
C GLN A 68 -3.58 -4.77 -10.34
N SER A 69 -4.28 -5.30 -9.35
CA SER A 69 -3.79 -6.43 -8.57
C SER A 69 -4.93 -7.39 -8.28
N LYS A 70 -4.59 -8.68 -8.17
CA LYS A 70 -5.51 -9.69 -7.65
C LYS A 70 -5.59 -9.63 -6.12
N ASN A 71 -4.60 -9.02 -5.46
CA ASN A 71 -4.53 -8.89 -4.01
C ASN A 71 -4.76 -7.43 -3.62
N ILE A 72 -6.03 -7.08 -3.42
CA ILE A 72 -6.43 -5.77 -2.91
C ILE A 72 -6.77 -5.93 -1.44
N LEU A 73 -6.02 -5.22 -0.58
CA LEU A 73 -6.28 -5.17 0.86
C LEU A 73 -6.98 -3.86 1.20
N ASP A 74 -8.22 -3.94 1.69
CA ASP A 74 -8.91 -2.80 2.30
C ASP A 74 -8.47 -2.66 3.75
N ALA A 75 -7.71 -1.60 4.04
CA ALA A 75 -7.18 -1.33 5.37
C ALA A 75 -8.21 -0.68 6.32
N LYS A 76 -9.45 -0.41 5.89
CA LYS A 76 -10.55 0.07 6.76
C LYS A 76 -10.19 1.30 7.61
N LYS A 77 -9.49 2.27 7.02
CA LYS A 77 -8.93 3.49 7.64
C LYS A 77 -7.89 3.25 8.73
N MET A 78 -7.35 2.04 8.83
CA MET A 78 -6.23 1.73 9.73
C MET A 78 -4.96 2.48 9.29
N HIS A 79 -4.03 2.60 10.23
CA HIS A 79 -2.84 3.43 10.10
C HIS A 79 -1.66 2.57 9.63
N ILE A 80 -0.98 3.01 8.57
CA ILE A 80 0.21 2.37 8.04
C ILE A 80 1.43 3.20 8.43
N TYR A 81 2.43 2.55 9.00
CA TYR A 81 3.70 3.17 9.40
C TYR A 81 4.90 2.41 8.82
N PRO A 82 6.02 3.10 8.55
CA PRO A 82 7.26 2.46 8.11
C PRO A 82 7.71 1.37 9.11
N GLY A 83 8.38 0.34 8.60
CA GLY A 83 8.82 -0.82 9.40
C GLY A 83 9.90 -0.50 10.45
N LEU A 84 10.52 0.69 10.40
CA LEU A 84 11.42 1.19 11.44
C LEU A 84 10.74 2.29 12.27
N ILE A 85 10.50 2.00 13.54
CA ILE A 85 9.97 2.97 14.49
C ILE A 85 10.87 2.98 15.74
N ASP A 86 11.77 3.96 15.82
CA ASP A 86 12.66 4.15 16.99
C ASP A 86 11.97 5.02 18.07
N PHE A 87 10.99 4.43 18.77
CA PHE A 87 10.45 5.02 19.99
C PHE A 87 11.11 4.36 21.19
N LYS A 88 11.86 5.10 22.02
CA LYS A 88 12.41 4.56 23.28
C LYS A 88 11.26 4.21 24.23
N ASN A 89 11.04 2.92 24.46
CA ASN A 89 9.99 2.42 25.33
C ASN A 89 10.50 1.18 26.09
N SER A 90 10.30 1.14 27.40
CA SER A 90 10.72 0.07 28.31
C SER A 90 9.66 -1.03 28.52
N ASP A 91 8.50 -0.89 27.88
CA ASP A 91 7.41 -1.87 27.94
C ASP A 91 7.84 -3.17 27.20
N PRO A 92 7.82 -4.34 27.87
CA PRO A 92 8.22 -5.62 27.29
C PRO A 92 7.42 -6.04 26.06
N ASP A 93 6.14 -5.69 25.99
CA ASP A 93 5.29 -6.04 24.85
C ASP A 93 5.63 -5.18 23.63
N ILE A 94 6.00 -3.92 23.87
CA ILE A 94 6.52 -3.02 22.83
C ILE A 94 7.92 -3.45 22.37
N GLN A 95 8.74 -4.04 23.26
CA GLN A 95 10.01 -4.62 22.86
C GLN A 95 9.84 -5.88 22.00
N LYS A 96 8.88 -6.74 22.33
CA LYS A 96 8.50 -7.87 21.46
C LYS A 96 7.95 -7.42 20.10
N PHE A 97 7.20 -6.31 20.08
CA PHE A 97 6.74 -5.67 18.85
C PHE A 97 7.91 -5.06 18.05
N LYS A 98 8.90 -4.45 18.71
CA LYS A 98 10.15 -3.97 18.09
C LYS A 98 11.02 -5.07 17.50
N GLU A 99 11.03 -6.26 18.09
CA GLU A 99 11.69 -7.43 17.49
C GLU A 99 10.97 -7.92 16.23
N SER A 100 9.66 -7.65 16.13
CA SER A 100 8.82 -7.96 14.96
C SER A 100 8.88 -6.86 13.89
N LEU A 101 9.19 -5.62 14.28
CA LEU A 101 9.52 -4.50 13.40
C LEU A 101 10.95 -4.69 12.86
N PHE A 102 11.14 -4.52 11.56
CA PHE A 102 12.43 -4.77 10.96
C PHE A 102 13.45 -3.73 11.42
N LEU A 103 14.44 -4.14 12.22
CA LEU A 103 15.60 -3.32 12.61
C LEU A 103 16.41 -2.79 11.42
N ASN A 104 16.13 -3.25 10.20
CA ASN A 104 16.75 -2.83 8.94
C ASN A 104 15.73 -2.33 7.89
N GLY A 105 14.47 -2.11 8.26
CA GLY A 105 13.41 -1.65 7.34
C GLY A 105 13.59 -0.20 6.90
N SER A 106 12.77 0.28 5.97
CA SER A 106 12.79 1.70 5.61
C SER A 106 12.20 2.56 6.76
N LYS A 107 12.81 3.72 7.03
CA LYS A 107 12.29 4.72 7.98
C LYS A 107 11.15 5.53 7.41
N THR A 108 10.95 5.47 6.10
CA THR A 108 9.91 6.20 5.38
C THR A 108 9.25 5.30 4.35
N ILE A 109 8.00 5.60 4.01
CA ILE A 109 7.30 4.98 2.89
C ILE A 109 7.42 5.93 1.71
N GLU A 110 8.27 5.56 0.75
CA GLU A 110 8.55 6.31 -0.48
C GLU A 110 8.66 5.34 -1.66
N VAL A 111 8.35 5.82 -2.86
CA VAL A 111 8.49 5.04 -4.09
C VAL A 111 9.96 4.61 -4.26
N ASP A 112 10.16 3.43 -4.86
CA ASP A 112 11.46 2.78 -5.06
C ASP A 112 12.14 2.27 -3.78
N LYS A 113 11.52 2.43 -2.60
CA LYS A 113 11.98 1.81 -1.36
C LYS A 113 11.35 0.44 -1.13
N VAL A 114 12.05 -0.36 -0.35
CA VAL A 114 11.57 -1.67 0.10
C VAL A 114 10.26 -1.52 0.89
N ALA A 115 9.29 -2.34 0.54
CA ALA A 115 7.96 -2.36 1.15
C ALA A 115 7.97 -3.08 2.50
N ASP A 116 8.58 -2.44 3.50
CA ASP A 116 8.59 -2.84 4.91
C ASP A 116 7.73 -1.87 5.73
N PHE A 117 6.60 -2.34 6.26
CA PHE A 117 5.67 -1.51 7.01
C PHE A 117 4.77 -2.34 7.92
N VAL A 118 4.07 -1.67 8.82
CA VAL A 118 3.05 -2.25 9.69
C VAL A 118 1.72 -1.56 9.52
N ILE A 119 0.65 -2.29 9.78
CA ILE A 119 -0.73 -1.76 9.85
C ILE A 119 -1.17 -1.83 11.30
N LEU A 120 -1.66 -0.71 11.83
CA LEU A 120 -2.11 -0.54 13.21
C LEU A 120 -3.56 -0.06 13.24
N ASP A 121 -4.31 -0.47 14.26
CA ASP A 121 -5.72 -0.07 14.41
C ASP A 121 -5.91 1.39 14.83
N SER A 122 -4.85 2.05 15.28
CA SER A 122 -4.90 3.38 15.90
C SER A 122 -3.73 4.25 15.46
N ASP A 123 -3.91 5.58 15.52
CA ASP A 123 -2.85 6.54 15.22
C ASP A 123 -1.87 6.67 16.38
N ILE A 124 -0.68 6.10 16.26
CA ILE A 124 0.32 6.16 17.34
C ILE A 124 0.94 7.55 17.52
N MET A 125 0.72 8.49 16.60
CA MET A 125 1.22 9.86 16.70
C MET A 125 0.30 10.74 17.55
N GLU A 126 -0.97 10.37 17.70
CA GLU A 126 -1.95 11.11 18.50
C GLU A 126 -2.13 10.54 19.92
N ILE A 127 -1.61 9.35 20.18
CA ILE A 127 -1.85 8.60 21.41
C ILE A 127 -0.92 9.07 22.55
N GLU A 128 -1.51 9.42 23.69
CA GLU A 128 -0.79 9.72 24.94
C GLU A 128 -0.30 8.43 25.63
N GLY A 129 0.90 8.48 26.25
CA GLY A 129 1.74 7.32 26.56
C GLY A 129 1.11 6.09 27.25
N LYS A 130 0.06 6.22 28.06
CA LYS A 130 -0.62 5.04 28.69
C LYS A 130 -1.53 4.27 27.74
N ASN A 131 -1.92 4.88 26.63
CA ASN A 131 -2.84 4.29 25.66
C ASN A 131 -2.10 3.52 24.55
N LEU A 132 -0.77 3.64 24.46
CA LEU A 132 0.02 2.97 23.44
C LEU A 132 -0.02 1.44 23.56
N SER A 133 -0.12 0.90 24.79
CA SER A 133 -0.27 -0.54 25.04
C SER A 133 -1.62 -1.11 24.54
N ASN A 134 -2.60 -0.26 24.21
CA ASN A 134 -3.89 -0.69 23.66
C ASN A 134 -3.88 -0.77 22.13
N VAL A 135 -2.83 -0.27 21.47
CA VAL A 135 -2.71 -0.28 20.00
C VAL A 135 -2.54 -1.71 19.53
N LYS A 136 -3.34 -2.12 18.55
CA LYS A 136 -3.24 -3.46 17.98
C LYS A 136 -2.43 -3.46 16.70
N LEU A 137 -1.48 -4.38 16.63
CA LEU A 137 -0.84 -4.77 15.38
C LEU A 137 -1.82 -5.59 14.54
N ILE A 138 -2.18 -5.05 13.38
CA ILE A 138 -3.08 -5.71 12.44
C ILE A 138 -2.32 -6.56 11.43
N ALA A 139 -1.23 -6.03 10.87
CA ALA A 139 -0.41 -6.75 9.90
C ALA A 139 1.03 -6.25 9.86
N VAL A 140 1.94 -7.15 9.45
CA VAL A 140 3.36 -6.85 9.19
C VAL A 140 3.68 -7.27 7.76
N PHE A 141 4.26 -6.33 7.01
CA PHE A 141 4.80 -6.56 5.68
C PHE A 141 6.32 -6.50 5.71
N ASN A 142 6.97 -7.52 5.13
CA ASN A 142 8.40 -7.62 4.91
C ASN A 142 8.66 -7.82 3.42
N LYS A 143 9.37 -6.88 2.78
CA LYS A 143 9.69 -6.89 1.36
C LYS A 143 8.44 -7.18 0.53
N GLY A 144 7.36 -6.46 0.84
CA GLY A 144 6.06 -6.56 0.18
C GLY A 144 5.26 -7.85 0.43
N ARG A 145 5.70 -8.72 1.35
CA ARG A 145 4.96 -9.92 1.73
C ARG A 145 4.40 -9.82 3.15
N ILE A 146 3.17 -10.29 3.32
CA ILE A 146 2.57 -10.46 4.65
C ILE A 146 3.35 -11.55 5.39
N VAL A 147 3.90 -11.21 6.56
CA VAL A 147 4.57 -12.17 7.47
C VAL A 147 3.81 -12.37 8.77
N TYR A 148 2.85 -11.49 9.05
CA TYR A 148 1.88 -11.58 10.14
C TYR A 148 0.63 -10.82 9.73
N ASP A 149 -0.54 -11.37 10.04
CA ASP A 149 -1.81 -10.66 10.00
C ASP A 149 -2.82 -11.27 10.98
N ILE A 150 -3.89 -10.52 11.26
CA ILE A 150 -5.05 -10.99 12.01
C ILE A 150 -6.36 -10.75 11.24
N PHE A 151 -6.29 -10.67 9.91
CA PHE A 151 -7.45 -10.43 9.04
C PHE A 151 -8.44 -11.62 8.96
N ASN A 152 -8.21 -12.71 9.71
CA ASN A 152 -9.07 -13.90 9.77
C ASN A 152 -10.54 -13.59 10.11
#